data_AF-A0A3D6C6I6-F1
#
_entry.id   AF-A0A3D6C6I6-F1
#
_cell.length_a   1.000
_cell.length_b   1.000
_cell.length_c   1.000
_cell.angle_alpha   90.00
_cell.angle_beta   90.00
_cell.angle_gamma   90.00
#
_symmetry.space_group_name_H-M   'P 1'
#
loop_
_entity.id
_entity.type
_entity.pdbx_description
1 polymer ?
#
loop_
_entity_poly.entity_id
_entity_poly.type
_entity_poly.pdbx_seq_one_letter_code
_entity_poly.pdbx_strand_id
1 'polypeptide(L)'
;MFLCPLIEMGKQQMNHKIKVTIDADLEAIIPEFLKNREKDIASIDALLRKKDYDGIRMLGHKMKGAGASYGFDVVSDIGRAIEAAAKQEAAELIAQKKAALADFLNRLDIEYVQE
;
A
#
# COMPACT_ATOMS: atom_id res chain seq x y z
N MET A 1 35.51 20.53 -29.26
CA MET A 1 34.65 19.94 -30.31
C MET A 1 34.80 18.44 -30.16
N PHE A 2 33.92 17.69 -29.51
CA PHE A 2 32.46 17.70 -29.53
C PHE A 2 31.88 17.73 -28.10
N LEU A 3 31.09 18.77 -27.83
CA LEU A 3 30.04 18.73 -26.82
C LEU A 3 28.90 17.89 -27.40
N CYS A 4 28.58 16.76 -26.76
CA CYS A 4 27.27 16.12 -26.93
C CYS A 4 26.49 16.30 -25.63
N PRO A 5 25.49 17.20 -25.60
CA PRO A 5 24.60 17.38 -24.46
C PRO A 5 23.44 16.38 -24.48
N LEU A 6 22.84 16.20 -23.31
CA LEU A 6 21.47 15.70 -23.08
C LEU A 6 21.14 14.26 -23.52
N ILE A 7 21.11 13.35 -22.53
CA ILE A 7 20.01 12.40 -22.42
C ILE A 7 19.57 12.40 -20.94
N GLU A 8 18.87 13.47 -20.54
CA GLU A 8 17.90 13.35 -19.44
C GLU A 8 16.73 12.53 -20.00
N MET A 9 16.81 11.21 -19.86
CA MET A 9 15.67 10.33 -20.07
C MET A 9 14.64 10.62 -18.98
N GLY A 10 13.73 11.55 -19.31
CA GLY A 10 12.59 11.89 -18.49
C GLY A 10 11.85 10.62 -18.07
N LYS A 11 11.81 10.39 -16.74
CA LYS A 11 10.78 9.55 -16.14
C LYS A 11 9.45 10.30 -16.24
N GLN A 12 8.82 10.25 -17.41
CA GLN A 12 7.40 10.56 -17.53
C GLN A 12 6.63 9.39 -16.92
N GLN A 13 6.58 9.33 -15.59
CA GLN A 13 5.64 8.44 -14.91
C GLN A 13 4.26 9.08 -15.10
N MET A 14 3.48 8.56 -16.04
CA MET A 14 2.06 8.89 -16.17
C MET A 14 1.37 8.50 -14.86
N ASN A 15 1.24 9.47 -13.94
CA ASN A 15 0.77 9.28 -12.58
C ASN A 15 -0.76 9.14 -12.57
N HIS A 16 -1.26 8.08 -13.21
CA HIS A 16 -2.69 7.79 -13.28
C HIS A 16 -3.21 7.56 -11.87
N LYS A 17 -4.13 8.44 -11.45
CA LYS A 17 -4.84 8.37 -10.19
C LYS A 17 -5.70 7.11 -10.13
N ILE A 18 -5.73 6.47 -8.97
CA ILE A 18 -6.58 5.32 -8.66
C ILE A 18 -7.77 5.86 -7.88
N LYS A 19 -8.93 5.91 -8.53
CA LYS A 19 -10.17 6.35 -7.89
C LYS A 19 -10.71 5.26 -6.98
N VAL A 20 -11.06 5.63 -5.76
CA VAL A 20 -11.75 4.77 -4.78
C VAL A 20 -12.96 5.53 -4.26
N THR A 21 -14.12 4.90 -4.36
CA THR A 21 -15.38 5.43 -3.87
C THR A 21 -15.59 4.99 -2.43
N ILE A 22 -15.78 5.94 -1.52
CA ILE A 22 -15.91 5.71 -0.08
C ILE A 22 -17.22 6.33 0.40
N ASP A 23 -17.89 5.68 1.35
CA ASP A 23 -19.04 6.25 2.03
C ASP A 23 -18.66 7.57 2.74
N ALA A 24 -19.39 8.65 2.47
CA ALA A 24 -19.17 9.96 3.05
C ALA A 24 -19.20 9.95 4.59
N ASP A 25 -19.94 9.02 5.23
CA ASP A 25 -19.98 8.88 6.69
C ASP A 25 -18.61 8.48 7.27
N LEU A 26 -17.72 7.91 6.45
CA LEU A 26 -16.37 7.53 6.85
C LEU A 26 -15.35 8.65 6.67
N GLU A 27 -15.67 9.75 5.96
CA GLU A 27 -14.70 10.80 5.58
C GLU A 27 -13.84 11.28 6.76
N ALA A 28 -14.45 11.48 7.93
CA ALA A 28 -13.77 11.98 9.12
C ALA A 28 -12.68 11.02 9.67
N ILE A 29 -12.77 9.72 9.40
CA ILE A 29 -11.84 8.70 9.92
C ILE A 29 -10.82 8.21 8.87
N ILE A 30 -11.02 8.54 7.60
CA ILE A 30 -10.15 8.11 6.48
C ILE A 30 -8.71 8.66 6.60
N PRO A 31 -8.46 9.93 6.99
CA PRO A 31 -7.10 10.42 7.16
C PRO A 31 -6.27 9.59 8.16
N GLU A 32 -6.89 9.17 9.26
CA GLU A 32 -6.22 8.31 10.25
C GLU A 32 -5.97 6.90 9.69
N PHE A 33 -6.94 6.34 8.97
CA PHE A 33 -6.79 5.07 8.28
C PHE A 33 -5.57 5.10 7.33
N LEU A 34 -5.44 6.12 6.49
CA LEU A 34 -4.33 6.26 5.54
C LEU A 34 -2.98 6.40 6.26
N LYS A 35 -2.91 7.24 7.30
CA LYS A 35 -1.72 7.37 8.15
C LYS A 35 -1.31 6.04 8.77
N ASN A 36 -2.27 5.19 9.12
CA ASN A 36 -1.98 3.85 9.64
C ASN A 36 -1.41 2.93 8.55
N ARG A 37 -1.82 3.06 7.28
CA ARG A 37 -1.20 2.30 6.16
C ARG A 37 0.24 2.71 5.91
N GLU A 38 0.59 3.98 6.06
CA GLU A 38 1.97 4.45 6.00
C GLU A 38 2.83 3.84 7.12
N LYS A 39 2.28 3.75 8.33
CA LYS A 39 2.95 3.06 9.45
C LYS A 39 3.11 1.57 9.17
N ASP A 40 2.10 0.92 8.59
CA ASP A 40 2.18 -0.50 8.25
C ASP A 40 3.35 -0.78 7.28
N ILE A 41 3.58 0.10 6.29
CA ILE A 41 4.73 0.00 5.37
C ILE A 41 6.06 -0.01 6.16
N ALA A 42 6.22 0.94 7.07
CA ALA A 42 7.42 1.04 7.89
C ALA A 42 7.58 -0.17 8.85
N SER A 43 6.46 -0.66 9.40
CA SER A 43 6.44 -1.85 10.24
C SER A 43 6.83 -3.11 9.48
N ILE A 44 6.35 -3.31 8.25
CA ILE A 44 6.73 -4.45 7.41
C ILE A 44 8.26 -4.46 7.19
N ASP A 45 8.85 -3.30 6.92
CA ASP A 45 10.31 -3.19 6.74
C ASP A 45 11.09 -3.55 8.02
N ALA A 46 10.62 -3.08 9.18
CA ALA A 46 11.23 -3.41 10.45
C ALA A 46 11.13 -4.91 10.76
N LEU A 47 9.99 -5.54 10.47
CA LEU A 47 9.77 -6.96 10.71
C LEU A 47 10.57 -7.84 9.72
N LEU A 48 10.66 -7.45 8.44
CA LEU A 48 11.50 -8.15 7.46
C LEU A 48 12.96 -8.19 7.86
N ARG A 49 13.52 -7.07 8.37
CA ARG A 49 14.90 -7.03 8.90
C ARG A 49 15.13 -7.99 10.06
N LYS A 50 14.09 -8.24 10.87
CA LYS A 50 14.12 -9.19 11.99
C LYS A 50 13.74 -10.62 11.60
N LYS A 51 13.35 -10.85 10.33
CA LYS A 51 12.74 -12.10 9.86
C LYS A 51 11.52 -12.52 10.72
N ASP A 52 10.78 -11.55 11.23
CA ASP A 52 9.59 -11.78 12.06
C ASP A 52 8.36 -11.97 11.15
N TYR A 53 8.28 -13.16 10.54
CA TYR A 53 7.20 -13.49 9.62
C TYR A 53 5.85 -13.65 10.32
N ASP A 54 5.82 -14.06 11.58
CA ASP A 54 4.58 -14.13 12.34
C ASP A 54 4.01 -12.75 12.63
N GLY A 55 4.88 -11.78 12.98
CA GLY A 55 4.51 -10.37 13.06
C GLY A 55 3.95 -9.83 11.75
N ILE A 56 4.58 -10.14 10.61
CA ILE A 56 4.12 -9.72 9.28
C ILE A 56 2.77 -10.38 8.94
N ARG A 57 2.60 -11.66 9.27
CA ARG A 57 1.34 -12.39 9.07
C ARG A 57 0.19 -11.73 9.81
N MET A 58 0.37 -11.41 11.10
CA MET A 58 -0.64 -10.72 11.88
C MET A 58 -0.95 -9.32 11.35
N LEU A 59 0.08 -8.59 10.89
CA LEU A 59 -0.09 -7.27 10.30
C LEU A 59 -0.90 -7.34 8.99
N GLY A 60 -0.55 -8.27 8.10
CA GLY A 60 -1.30 -8.53 6.86
C GLY A 60 -2.76 -8.91 7.13
N HIS A 61 -3.02 -9.74 8.15
CA HIS A 61 -4.37 -10.09 8.57
C HIS A 61 -5.18 -8.87 9.04
N LYS A 62 -4.57 -7.99 9.84
CA LYS A 62 -5.20 -6.73 10.30
C LYS A 62 -5.48 -5.79 9.14
N MET A 63 -4.53 -5.62 8.22
CA MET A 63 -4.71 -4.81 7.01
C MET A 63 -5.84 -5.35 6.14
N LYS A 64 -5.94 -6.66 5.99
CA LYS A 64 -7.03 -7.33 5.26
C LYS A 64 -8.39 -6.92 5.82
N GLY A 65 -8.57 -7.04 7.13
CA GLY A 65 -9.82 -6.66 7.80
C GLY A 65 -10.10 -5.17 7.71
N ALA A 66 -9.10 -4.34 8.00
CA ALA A 66 -9.25 -2.89 7.95
C ALA A 66 -9.60 -2.39 6.54
N GLY A 67 -8.98 -2.91 5.47
CA GLY A 67 -9.33 -2.52 4.11
C GLY A 67 -10.82 -2.71 3.81
N ALA A 68 -11.37 -3.87 4.17
CA ALA A 68 -12.78 -4.18 3.94
C ALA A 68 -13.72 -3.28 4.75
N SER A 69 -13.41 -2.98 6.01
CA SER A 69 -14.26 -2.14 6.87
C SER A 69 -14.32 -0.67 6.46
N TYR A 70 -13.36 -0.20 5.66
CA TYR A 70 -13.26 1.21 5.26
C TYR A 70 -13.48 1.42 3.75
N GLY A 71 -13.90 0.40 2.99
CA GLY A 71 -14.13 0.52 1.54
C GLY A 71 -12.87 0.46 0.66
N PHE A 72 -11.74 -0.02 1.19
CA PHE A 72 -10.48 -0.17 0.47
C PHE A 72 -10.19 -1.64 0.12
N ASP A 73 -10.88 -2.16 -0.89
CA ASP A 73 -10.69 -3.54 -1.37
C ASP A 73 -9.25 -3.85 -1.75
N VAL A 74 -8.57 -2.89 -2.40
CA VAL A 74 -7.15 -3.02 -2.79
C VAL A 74 -6.26 -3.21 -1.56
N VAL A 75 -6.52 -2.49 -0.47
CA VAL A 75 -5.79 -2.69 0.81
C VAL A 75 -6.10 -4.07 1.38
N SER A 76 -7.35 -4.52 1.27
CA SER A 76 -7.75 -5.85 1.75
C SER A 76 -6.99 -6.97 1.02
N ASP A 77 -6.90 -6.86 -0.30
CA ASP A 77 -6.20 -7.83 -1.16
C ASP A 77 -4.69 -7.83 -0.93
N ILE A 78 -4.08 -6.65 -0.77
CA ILE A 78 -2.67 -6.53 -0.42
C ILE A 78 -2.41 -7.18 0.95
N GLY A 79 -3.25 -6.88 1.96
CA GLY A 79 -3.14 -7.48 3.29
C GLY A 79 -3.23 -9.00 3.26
N ARG A 80 -4.17 -9.55 2.48
CA ARG A 80 -4.32 -10.99 2.24
C ARG A 80 -3.08 -11.61 1.60
N ALA A 81 -2.51 -10.95 0.59
CA ALA A 81 -1.31 -11.43 -0.08
C ALA A 81 -0.09 -11.40 0.87
N ILE A 82 0.06 -10.36 1.68
CA ILE A 82 1.10 -10.26 2.71
C ILE A 82 0.94 -11.37 3.76
N GLU A 83 -0.27 -11.59 4.26
CA GLU A 83 -0.56 -12.66 5.21
C GLU A 83 -0.16 -14.04 4.65
N ALA A 84 -0.52 -14.32 3.40
CA ALA A 84 -0.19 -15.58 2.73
C ALA A 84 1.31 -15.73 2.42
N ALA A 85 1.99 -14.66 2.02
CA ALA A 85 3.43 -14.66 1.76
C ALA A 85 4.23 -14.87 3.05
N ALA A 86 3.79 -14.28 4.16
CA ALA A 86 4.41 -14.46 5.48
C ALA A 86 4.32 -15.90 5.98
N LYS A 87 3.21 -16.61 5.74
CA LYS A 87 3.07 -18.05 6.04
C LYS A 87 4.05 -18.94 5.28
N GLN A 88 4.57 -18.44 4.15
CA GLN A 88 5.54 -19.13 3.30
C GLN A 88 6.96 -18.55 3.44
N GLU A 89 7.17 -17.63 4.39
CA GLU A 89 8.44 -16.90 4.58
C GLU A 89 8.98 -16.23 3.29
N ALA A 90 8.07 -15.88 2.37
CA ALA A 90 8.40 -15.37 1.05
C ALA A 90 8.76 -13.87 1.09
N ALA A 91 9.94 -13.55 1.63
CA ALA A 91 10.39 -12.16 1.87
C ALA A 91 10.30 -11.25 0.63
N GLU A 92 10.66 -11.77 -0.55
CA GLU A 92 10.57 -11.00 -1.80
C GLU A 92 9.12 -10.65 -2.16
N LEU A 93 8.19 -11.59 -1.98
CA LEU A 93 6.77 -11.34 -2.24
C LEU A 93 6.19 -10.34 -1.23
N ILE A 94 6.59 -10.42 0.03
CA ILE A 94 6.20 -9.44 1.07
C ILE A 94 6.70 -8.04 0.66
N ALA A 95 7.96 -7.92 0.25
CA ALA A 95 8.53 -6.65 -0.19
C ALA A 95 7.82 -6.09 -1.43
N GLN A 96 7.47 -6.94 -2.40
CA GLN A 96 6.70 -6.55 -3.58
C GLN A 96 5.31 -6.03 -3.20
N LYS A 97 4.59 -6.72 -2.30
CA LYS A 97 3.25 -6.29 -1.87
C LYS A 97 3.28 -5.03 -1.02
N LYS A 98 4.32 -4.86 -0.19
CA LYS A 98 4.58 -3.59 0.51
C LYS A 98 4.80 -2.43 -0.48
N ALA A 99 5.59 -2.65 -1.54
CA ALA A 99 5.79 -1.64 -2.58
C ALA A 99 4.49 -1.30 -3.33
N ALA A 100 3.66 -2.31 -3.62
CA ALA A 100 2.33 -2.10 -4.20
C ALA A 100 1.40 -1.26 -3.29
N LEU A 101 1.48 -1.44 -1.97
CA LEU A 101 0.75 -0.58 -1.02
C LEU A 101 1.21 0.87 -1.10
N ALA A 102 2.53 1.09 -1.13
CA ALA A 102 3.10 2.43 -1.23
C ALA A 102 2.68 3.13 -2.54
N ASP A 103 2.74 2.42 -3.67
CA ASP A 103 2.28 2.95 -4.96
C ASP A 103 0.79 3.29 -4.96
N PHE A 104 -0.03 2.40 -4.40
CA PHE A 104 -1.46 2.62 -4.26
C PHE A 104 -1.77 3.90 -3.47
N LEU A 105 -1.16 4.08 -2.29
CA LEU A 105 -1.37 5.28 -1.46
C LEU A 105 -0.95 6.57 -2.18
N ASN A 106 0.17 6.55 -2.91
CA ASN A 106 0.67 7.71 -3.65
C ASN A 106 -0.26 8.12 -4.81
N ARG A 107 -0.96 7.15 -5.40
CA ARG A 107 -1.84 7.36 -6.56
C ARG A 107 -3.31 7.48 -6.18
N LEU A 108 -3.65 7.27 -4.91
CA LEU A 108 -5.01 7.29 -4.42
C LEU A 108 -5.69 8.64 -4.68
N ASP A 109 -6.93 8.55 -5.13
CA ASP A 109 -7.87 9.66 -5.31
C ASP A 109 -9.21 9.19 -4.75
N ILE A 110 -9.71 9.85 -3.71
CA ILE A 110 -10.90 9.42 -2.98
C ILE A 110 -12.09 10.25 -3.43
N GLU A 111 -13.17 9.57 -3.77
CA GLU A 111 -14.48 10.17 -4.03
C GLU A 111 -15.44 9.74 -2.94
N TYR A 112 -15.91 10.69 -2.13
CA TYR A 112 -16.91 10.43 -1.10
C TYR A 112 -18.31 10.49 -1.72
N VAL A 113 -19.10 9.45 -1.49
CA VAL A 113 -20.48 9.35 -1.98
C VAL A 113 -21.43 9.14 -0.80
N GLN A 114 -22.58 9.78 -0.86
CA GLN A 114 -23.72 9.47 -0.01
C GLN A 114 -24.55 8.42 -0.75
N GLU A 115 -24.85 7.29 -0.13
CA GLU A 115 -25.82 6.33 -0.68
C GLU A 115 -27.24 6.93 -0.76
#